data_AF-A0A7W7GXS0-F1
#
_entry.id   AF-A0A7W7GXS0-F1
#
_cell.length_a   1.000
_cell.length_b   1.000
_cell.length_c   1.000
_cell.angle_alpha   90.00
_cell.angle_beta   90.00
_cell.angle_gamma   90.00
#
_symmetry.space_group_name_H-M   'P 1'
#
loop_
_entity.id
_entity.type
_entity.pdbx_description
1 polymer ?
#
loop_
_entity_poly.entity_id
_entity_poly.type
_entity_poly.pdbx_seq_one_letter_code
_entity_poly.pdbx_strand_id
1 'polypeptide(L)'
;MLGVDIEALRGIGAEVGAAATTLRKLPAQGLAPAPRPGSSAAVAAQAAAKAWLADLRRLTADVTGFGARLTDAARDLETTDRENAGDLRGPR
;
A
#
# COMPACT_ATOMS: atom_id res chain seq x y z
N MET A 1 21.29 -16.95 1.29
CA MET A 1 19.85 -16.92 1.60
C MET A 1 19.36 -15.47 1.71
N LEU A 2 20.02 -14.62 2.51
CA LEU A 2 19.70 -13.18 2.64
C LEU A 2 19.51 -12.38 1.32
N GLY A 3 20.33 -12.61 0.29
CA GLY A 3 20.15 -11.94 -1.01
C GLY A 3 18.83 -12.27 -1.72
N VAL A 4 18.34 -13.51 -1.57
CA VAL A 4 17.05 -13.96 -2.14
C VAL A 4 15.89 -13.33 -1.37
N ASP A 5 16.04 -13.19 -0.05
CA ASP A 5 15.02 -12.58 0.81
C ASP A 5 14.88 -11.07 0.53
N ILE A 6 15.98 -10.36 0.28
CA ILE A 6 15.98 -8.94 -0.10
C ILE A 6 15.31 -8.73 -1.47
N GLU A 7 15.61 -9.59 -2.45
CA GLU A 7 15.00 -9.53 -3.78
C GLU A 7 13.49 -9.82 -3.72
N ALA A 8 13.07 -10.81 -2.94
CA ALA A 8 11.67 -11.12 -2.69
C ALA A 8 10.94 -9.93 -2.03
N LEU A 9 11.53 -9.29 -1.02
CA LEU A 9 10.95 -8.11 -0.37
C LEU A 9 10.79 -6.92 -1.32
N ARG A 10 11.77 -6.68 -2.21
CA ARG A 10 11.65 -5.64 -3.25
C ARG A 10 10.56 -5.97 -4.26
N GLY A 11 10.46 -7.23 -4.69
CA GLY A 11 9.41 -7.70 -5.60
C GLY A 11 8.02 -7.48 -5.01
N ILE A 12 7.80 -7.93 -3.77
CA ILE A 12 6.53 -7.74 -3.05
C ILE A 12 6.24 -6.24 -2.86
N GLY A 13 7.24 -5.43 -2.49
CA GLY A 13 7.08 -3.98 -2.34
C GLY A 13 6.65 -3.29 -3.65
N ALA A 14 7.21 -3.72 -4.79
CA ALA A 14 6.83 -3.20 -6.11
C ALA A 14 5.37 -3.57 -6.47
N GLU A 15 4.96 -4.82 -6.23
CA GLU A 15 3.58 -5.26 -6.45
C GLU A 15 2.58 -4.49 -5.56
N VAL A 16 2.92 -4.30 -4.29
CA VAL A 16 2.14 -3.49 -3.34
C VAL A 16 2.02 -2.04 -3.82
N GLY A 17 3.10 -1.45 -4.33
CA GLY A 17 3.08 -0.10 -4.92
C GLY A 17 2.21 0.00 -6.17
N ALA A 18 2.22 -1.02 -7.03
CA ALA A 18 1.36 -1.12 -8.20
C ALA A 18 -0.13 -1.26 -7.80
N ALA A 19 -0.41 -2.04 -6.76
CA ALA A 19 -1.75 -2.16 -6.18
C ALA A 19 -2.25 -0.81 -5.62
N ALA A 20 -1.43 -0.10 -4.85
CA ALA A 20 -1.76 1.24 -4.35
C ALA A 20 -2.06 2.24 -5.50
N THR A 21 -1.28 2.18 -6.58
CA THR A 21 -1.50 3.00 -7.77
C THR A 21 -2.82 2.67 -8.46
N THR A 22 -3.18 1.39 -8.51
CA THR A 22 -4.46 0.93 -9.08
C THR A 22 -5.64 1.39 -8.25
N LEU A 23 -5.55 1.27 -6.92
CA LEU A 23 -6.59 1.74 -6.00
C LEU A 23 -6.84 3.25 -6.13
N ARG A 24 -5.79 4.06 -6.32
CA ARG A 24 -5.91 5.52 -6.55
C ARG A 24 -6.65 5.88 -7.84
N LYS A 25 -6.68 4.99 -8.83
CA LYS A 25 -7.33 5.21 -10.13
C LYS A 25 -8.80 4.78 -10.13
N LEU A 26 -9.28 4.12 -9.07
CA LEU A 26 -10.69 3.72 -9.01
C LEU A 26 -11.59 4.96 -9.03
N PRO A 27 -12.64 4.97 -9.87
CA PRO A 27 -13.46 6.15 -10.05
C PRO A 27 -14.25 6.47 -8.78
N ALA A 28 -14.15 7.73 -8.35
CA ALA A 28 -14.97 8.28 -7.28
C ALA A 28 -16.33 8.83 -7.76
N GLN A 29 -16.48 8.96 -9.09
CA GLN A 29 -17.63 9.58 -9.72
C GLN A 29 -18.66 8.52 -10.15
N GLY A 30 -19.94 8.86 -10.07
CA GLY A 30 -21.04 7.99 -10.52
C GLY A 30 -21.47 6.90 -9.52
N LEU A 31 -20.87 6.85 -8.33
CA LEU A 31 -21.22 5.85 -7.30
C LEU A 31 -22.60 6.05 -6.67
N ALA A 32 -23.11 7.28 -6.69
CA ALA A 32 -24.44 7.61 -6.18
C ALA A 32 -25.30 8.24 -7.28
N PRO A 33 -26.61 7.92 -7.32
CA PRO A 33 -27.55 8.62 -8.15
C PRO A 33 -27.65 10.10 -7.75
N ALA A 34 -28.10 10.94 -8.69
CA ALA A 34 -28.33 12.35 -8.42
C ALA A 34 -29.26 12.54 -7.19
N PRO A 35 -29.02 13.55 -6.35
CA PRO A 35 -29.88 13.84 -5.21
C PRO A 35 -31.34 14.00 -5.65
N ARG A 36 -32.23 13.21 -5.04
CA ARG A 36 -33.67 13.30 -5.27
C ARG A 36 -34.37 13.61 -3.95
N PRO A 37 -34.99 14.81 -3.80
CA PRO A 37 -35.70 15.18 -2.58
C PRO A 37 -36.77 14.14 -2.21
N GLY A 38 -36.86 13.80 -0.92
CA GLY A 38 -37.84 12.83 -0.40
C GLY A 38 -37.52 11.36 -0.66
N SER A 39 -36.44 11.03 -1.37
CA SER A 39 -36.03 9.64 -1.61
C SER A 39 -35.04 9.16 -0.55
N SER A 40 -35.50 8.29 0.36
CA SER A 40 -34.64 7.61 1.34
C SER A 40 -33.56 6.76 0.66
N ALA A 41 -33.89 6.13 -0.47
CA ALA A 41 -32.94 5.35 -1.26
C ALA A 41 -31.81 6.23 -1.83
N ALA A 42 -32.12 7.46 -2.30
CA ALA A 42 -31.10 8.38 -2.78
C ALA A 42 -30.17 8.84 -1.64
N VAL A 43 -30.71 9.09 -0.45
CA VAL A 43 -29.94 9.43 0.75
C VAL A 43 -29.02 8.27 1.16
N ALA A 44 -29.55 7.04 1.20
CA ALA A 44 -28.77 5.85 1.54
C ALA A 44 -27.64 5.60 0.52
N ALA A 45 -27.92 5.75 -0.77
CA ALA A 45 -26.92 5.58 -1.83
C ALA A 45 -25.80 6.65 -1.73
N GLN A 46 -26.13 7.89 -1.39
CA GLN A 46 -25.12 8.93 -1.14
C GLN A 46 -24.27 8.63 0.09
N ALA A 47 -24.87 8.13 1.18
CA ALA A 47 -24.13 7.74 2.37
C ALA A 47 -23.18 6.57 2.08
N ALA A 48 -23.64 5.56 1.35
CA ALA A 48 -22.83 4.43 0.91
C ALA A 48 -21.66 4.87 0.02
N ALA A 49 -21.90 5.77 -0.95
CA ALA A 49 -20.83 6.30 -1.79
C ALA A 49 -19.76 7.07 -1.00
N LYS A 50 -20.17 7.86 0.01
CA LYS A 50 -19.22 8.54 0.91
C LYS A 50 -18.40 7.55 1.75
N ALA A 51 -19.05 6.53 2.31
CA ALA A 51 -18.39 5.49 3.09
C ALA A 51 -17.37 4.72 2.23
N TRP A 52 -17.78 4.30 1.03
CA TRP A 52 -16.90 3.66 0.05
C TRP A 52 -15.65 4.50 -0.25
N LEU A 53 -15.82 5.81 -0.48
CA LEU A 53 -14.69 6.70 -0.74
C LEU A 53 -13.75 6.84 0.45
N ALA A 54 -14.29 6.85 1.68
CA ALA A 54 -13.47 6.88 2.88
C ALA A 54 -12.67 5.58 3.03
N ASP A 55 -13.32 4.43 2.83
CA ASP A 55 -12.69 3.11 2.93
C ASP A 55 -11.63 2.91 1.85
N LEU A 56 -11.90 3.33 0.61
CA LEU A 56 -10.93 3.26 -0.49
C LEU A 56 -9.69 4.10 -0.20
N ARG A 57 -9.85 5.30 0.38
CA ARG A 57 -8.73 6.16 0.79
C ARG A 57 -7.92 5.52 1.91
N ARG A 58 -8.60 4.94 2.90
CA ARG A 58 -7.95 4.23 4.01
C ARG A 58 -7.16 3.03 3.49
N LEU A 59 -7.77 2.18 2.68
CA LEU A 59 -7.10 1.04 2.05
C LEU A 59 -5.87 1.47 1.24
N THR A 60 -6.01 2.54 0.45
CA THR A 60 -4.88 3.09 -0.32
C THR A 60 -3.73 3.52 0.60
N ALA A 61 -4.04 4.17 1.72
CA ALA A 61 -3.03 4.59 2.71
C ALA A 61 -2.36 3.39 3.39
N ASP A 62 -3.14 2.39 3.79
CA ASP A 62 -2.65 1.17 4.43
C ASP A 62 -1.70 0.38 3.51
N VAL A 63 -2.10 0.18 2.24
CA VAL A 63 -1.28 -0.50 1.23
C VAL A 63 0.00 0.29 0.94
N THR A 64 -0.09 1.61 0.81
CA THR A 64 1.10 2.47 0.62
C THR A 64 2.05 2.36 1.82
N GLY A 65 1.51 2.41 3.04
CA GLY A 65 2.29 2.31 4.28
C GLY A 65 2.94 0.93 4.45
N PHE A 66 2.26 -0.14 4.05
CA PHE A 66 2.82 -1.49 4.06
C PHE A 66 4.01 -1.62 3.08
N GLY A 67 3.87 -1.10 1.85
CA GLY A 67 4.96 -1.11 0.86
C GLY A 67 6.20 -0.32 1.32
N ALA A 68 6.00 0.80 2.01
CA ALA A 68 7.10 1.55 2.62
C ALA A 68 7.84 0.72 3.68
N ARG A 69 7.11 0.06 4.60
CA ARG A 69 7.72 -0.79 5.63
C ARG A 69 8.48 -1.98 5.05
N LEU A 70 7.99 -2.59 3.97
CA LEU A 70 8.72 -3.64 3.26
C LEU A 70 10.03 -3.12 2.66
N THR A 71 10.00 -1.91 2.10
CA THR A 71 11.20 -1.26 1.55
C THR A 71 12.23 -0.97 2.64
N ASP A 72 11.78 -0.47 3.80
CA ASP A 72 12.65 -0.21 4.94
C ASP A 72 13.24 -1.51 5.49
N ALA A 73 12.42 -2.56 5.66
CA ALA A 73 12.91 -3.87 6.09
C ALA A 73 13.97 -4.46 5.14
N ALA A 74 13.81 -4.28 3.82
CA ALA A 74 14.80 -4.72 2.85
C ALA A 74 16.13 -3.95 2.98
N ARG A 75 16.08 -2.64 3.31
CA ARG A 75 17.27 -1.82 3.54
C ARG A 75 17.99 -2.19 4.84
N ASP A 76 17.22 -2.47 5.89
CA ASP A 76 17.77 -2.91 7.18
C ASP A 76 18.50 -4.24 7.02
N LEU A 77 17.87 -5.22 6.35
CA LEU A 77 18.49 -6.51 6.04
C LEU A 77 19.78 -6.35 5.22
N GLU A 78 19.79 -5.50 4.20
CA GLU A 78 20.99 -5.23 3.40
C GLU A 78 22.12 -4.60 4.22
N THR A 79 21.77 -3.73 5.17
CA THR A 79 22.74 -3.07 6.05
C THR A 79 23.34 -4.07 7.04
N THR A 80 22.50 -4.87 7.70
CA THR A 80 22.95 -5.93 8.61
C THR A 80 23.80 -6.98 7.89
N ASP A 81 23.45 -7.37 6.66
CA ASP A 81 24.28 -8.30 5.87
C ASP A 81 25.67 -7.73 5.60
N ARG A 82 25.75 -6.45 5.23
CA ARG A 82 27.01 -5.75 4.95
C ARG A 82 27.89 -5.64 6.19
N GLU A 83 27.31 -5.32 7.34
CA GLU A 83 28.02 -5.24 8.62
C GLU A 83 28.59 -6.60 9.02
N ASN A 84 27.75 -7.66 8.99
CA ASN A 84 28.19 -9.02 9.27
C ASN A 84 29.30 -9.50 8.32
N ALA A 85 29.19 -9.18 7.03
CA ALA A 85 30.22 -9.51 6.04
C ALA A 85 31.53 -8.72 6.26
N GLY A 86 31.45 -7.51 6.82
CA GLY A 86 32.60 -6.71 7.24
C GLY A 86 33.34 -7.34 8.42
N ASP A 87 32.60 -7.77 9.45
CA ASP A 87 33.15 -8.43 10.64
C ASP A 87 33.84 -9.76 10.29
N LEU A 88 33.27 -10.53 9.36
CA LEU A 88 33.88 -11.78 8.87
C LEU A 88 35.16 -11.58 8.05
N ARG A 89 35.40 -10.38 7.50
CA ARG A 89 36.63 -10.08 6.76
C ARG A 89 37.81 -9.72 7.67
N GLY A 90 37.55 -9.43 8.95
CA GLY A 90 38.55 -9.11 9.98
C GLY A 90 39.36 -7.83 9.70
N PRO A 91 39.95 -7.19 10.74
CA PRO A 91 40.95 -6.17 10.51
C PRO A 91 42.18 -6.81 9.85
N ARG A 92 42.61 -6.26 8.72
CA ARG A 92 43.89 -6.60 8.09
C ARG A 92 45.07 -6.17 8.96
#